data_AF-A0A7V4G0M9-F1
#
_entry.id   AF-A0A7V4G0M9-F1
#
_cell.length_a   1.000
_cell.length_b   1.000
_cell.length_c   1.000
_cell.angle_alpha   90.00
_cell.angle_beta   90.00
_cell.angle_gamma   90.00
#
_symmetry.space_group_name_H-M   'P 1'
#
loop_
_entity.id
_entity.type
_entity.pdbx_description
1 polymer ?
#
loop_
_entity_poly.entity_id
_entity_poly.type
_entity_poly.pdbx_seq_one_letter_code
_entity_poly.pdbx_strand_id
1 'polypeptide(L)'
;MFLDILHRTFFGNTVLDYLTSLAILPSAILAIALTRRIVVSRLVVAAQKTATTLDDFLVSLINKKVLPILYVAAVYISIQNLSMNPPLLRALQVAFSVMFTILAVK
;
A
#
# COMPACT_ATOMS: atom_id res chain seq x y z
N MET A 1 13.00 31.74 2.34
CA MET A 1 11.54 31.91 2.30
C MET A 1 10.78 30.60 2.07
N PHE A 2 10.93 29.89 0.93
CA PHE A 2 10.24 28.60 0.70
C PHE A 2 10.72 27.47 1.60
N LEU A 3 12.04 27.37 1.82
CA LEU A 3 12.64 26.39 2.74
C LEU A 3 12.08 26.55 4.17
N ASP A 4 11.82 27.78 4.61
CA ASP A 4 11.32 28.05 5.96
C ASP A 4 9.88 27.52 6.15
N ILE A 5 9.07 27.58 5.09
CA ILE A 5 7.70 27.03 5.10
C ILE A 5 7.73 25.51 5.18
N LEU A 6 8.66 24.87 4.47
CA LEU A 6 8.76 23.41 4.40
C LEU A 6 9.12 22.78 5.75
N HIS A 7 9.92 23.49 6.57
CA HIS A 7 10.31 23.07 7.91
C HIS A 7 9.33 23.51 9.02
N ARG A 8 8.25 24.24 8.70
CA ARG A 8 7.25 24.59 9.71
C ARG A 8 6.54 23.34 10.21
N THR A 9 6.40 23.25 11.53
CA THR A 9 5.78 22.12 12.20
C THR A 9 4.31 22.38 12.52
N PHE A 10 3.46 21.39 12.25
CA PHE A 10 2.05 21.33 12.59
C PHE A 10 1.74 19.95 13.15
N PHE A 11 1.17 19.88 14.36
CA PHE A 11 0.85 18.63 15.04
C PHE A 11 2.04 17.65 15.14
N GLY A 12 3.25 18.19 15.34
CA GLY A 12 4.48 17.40 15.47
C GLY A 12 5.12 16.94 14.16
N ASN A 13 4.59 17.37 13.01
CA ASN A 13 5.12 17.04 11.68
C ASN A 13 5.46 18.28 10.89
N THR A 14 6.52 18.24 10.10
CA THR A 14 6.83 19.32 9.18
C THR A 14 5.88 19.32 7.97
N VAL A 15 5.75 20.45 7.28
CA VAL A 15 5.05 20.50 5.98
C VAL A 15 5.67 19.51 5.00
N LEU A 16 7.00 19.33 5.06
CA LEU A 16 7.71 18.31 4.29
C LEU A 16 7.16 16.90 4.56
N ASP A 17 6.99 16.52 5.83
CA ASP A 17 6.52 15.17 6.19
C ASP A 17 5.13 14.87 5.61
N TYR A 18 4.22 15.86 5.65
CA TYR A 18 2.91 15.71 5.01
C TYR A 18 3.00 15.57 3.49
N LEU A 19 3.86 16.36 2.84
CA LEU A 19 4.08 16.24 1.40
C LEU A 19 4.71 14.90 1.01
N THR A 20 5.65 14.40 1.82
CA THR A 20 6.26 13.09 1.62
C THR A 20 5.24 11.97 1.81
N SER A 21 4.40 12.03 2.84
CA SER A 21 3.30 11.09 3.06
C SER A 21 2.34 11.07 1.86
N LEU A 22 1.94 12.27 1.41
CA LEU A 22 1.08 12.48 0.27
C LEU A 22 1.71 12.03 -1.05
N ALA A 23 3.03 12.03 -1.18
CA ALA A 23 3.74 11.52 -2.35
C ALA A 23 3.89 9.99 -2.32
N ILE A 24 4.12 9.41 -1.14
CA ILE A 24 4.29 7.96 -0.97
C ILE A 24 3.02 7.21 -1.35
N LEU A 25 1.85 7.66 -0.88
CA LEU A 25 0.59 6.96 -1.14
C LEU A 25 0.26 6.78 -2.64
N PRO A 26 0.21 7.84 -3.49
CA PRO A 26 -0.03 7.69 -4.91
C PRO A 26 1.11 6.93 -5.60
N SER A 27 2.37 7.12 -5.18
CA SER A 27 3.49 6.35 -5.73
C SER A 27 3.34 4.85 -5.47
N ALA A 28 2.92 4.47 -4.26
CA ALA A 28 2.65 3.07 -3.90
C ALA A 28 1.44 2.51 -4.66
N ILE A 29 0.35 3.28 -4.79
CA ILE A 29 -0.83 2.89 -5.59
C ILE A 29 -0.45 2.67 -7.06
N LEU A 30 0.36 3.58 -7.63
CA LEU A 30 0.87 3.45 -8.99
C LEU A 30 1.77 2.22 -9.14
N ALA A 31 2.65 1.96 -8.17
CA ALA A 31 3.50 0.77 -8.15
C ALA A 31 2.68 -0.52 -8.09
N ILE A 32 1.62 -0.57 -7.28
CA ILE A 32 0.68 -1.69 -7.20
C ILE A 32 -0.03 -1.90 -8.55
N ALA A 33 -0.55 -0.84 -9.16
CA ALA A 33 -1.23 -0.90 -10.45
C ALA A 33 -0.29 -1.39 -11.57
N LEU A 34 0.96 -0.92 -11.58
CA LEU A 34 1.97 -1.36 -12.53
C LEU A 34 2.35 -2.82 -12.33
N THR A 35 2.61 -3.21 -11.07
CA THR A 35 2.93 -4.60 -10.70
C THR A 35 1.82 -5.54 -11.12
N ARG A 36 0.56 -5.19 -10.86
CA ARG A 36 -0.61 -5.96 -11.31
C ARG A 36 -0.57 -6.18 -12.82
N ARG A 37 -0.35 -5.11 -13.60
CA ARG A 37 -0.35 -5.20 -15.07
C ARG A 37 0.78 -6.10 -15.57
N ILE A 38 1.98 -5.99 -15.01
CA ILE A 38 3.14 -6.79 -15.40
C ILE A 38 2.95 -8.26 -15.00
N VAL A 39 2.51 -8.52 -13.76
CA VAL A 39 2.33 -9.88 -13.25
C VAL A 39 1.25 -10.61 -14.04
N VAL A 40 0.09 -9.97 -14.23
CA VAL A 40 -1.01 -10.58 -15.01
C VAL A 40 -0.58 -10.82 -16.46
N SER A 41 0.10 -9.87 -17.12
CA SER A 41 0.52 -10.10 -18.51
C SER A 41 1.54 -11.23 -18.63
N ARG A 42 2.44 -11.38 -17.65
CA ARG A 42 3.43 -12.46 -17.66
C ARG A 42 2.81 -13.82 -17.36
N LEU A 43 1.83 -13.88 -16.46
CA LEU A 43 1.11 -15.11 -16.14
C LEU A 43 0.34 -15.63 -17.37
N VAL A 44 -0.36 -14.75 -18.09
CA VAL A 44 -1.08 -15.12 -19.33
C VAL A 44 -0.14 -15.66 -20.42
N VAL A 45 1.03 -15.03 -20.60
CA VAL A 45 2.03 -15.51 -21.58
C VAL A 45 2.67 -16.83 -21.15
N ALA A 46 2.86 -17.06 -19.85
CA ALA A 46 3.35 -18.33 -19.33
C ALA A 46 2.29 -19.44 -19.42
N ALA A 47 1.01 -19.12 -19.25
CA ALA A 47 -0.12 -20.04 -19.34
C ALA A 47 -0.38 -20.52 -20.78
N GLN A 48 -0.07 -19.72 -21.80
CA GLN A 48 -0.08 -20.20 -23.19
C GLN A 48 0.88 -21.40 -23.42
N LYS A 49 1.85 -21.62 -22.52
CA LYS A 49 2.77 -22.76 -22.57
C LYS A 49 2.41 -23.91 -21.63
N THR A 50 1.47 -23.76 -20.69
CA THR A 50 1.13 -24.79 -19.67
C THR A 50 -0.29 -24.61 -19.09
N ALA A 51 -0.95 -25.74 -18.78
CA ALA A 51 -2.32 -25.91 -18.27
C ALA A 51 -3.01 -24.69 -17.62
N THR A 52 -4.18 -24.33 -18.18
CA THR A 52 -5.04 -23.17 -17.87
C THR A 52 -5.52 -23.04 -16.42
N THR A 53 -5.57 -24.12 -15.64
CA THR A 53 -6.14 -24.09 -14.28
C THR A 53 -5.28 -23.36 -13.24
N LEU A 54 -3.95 -23.34 -13.40
CA LEU A 54 -3.04 -22.68 -12.46
C LEU A 54 -3.03 -21.16 -12.64
N ASP A 55 -3.15 -20.68 -13.87
CA ASP A 55 -3.18 -19.24 -14.17
C ASP A 55 -4.42 -18.57 -13.59
N ASP A 56 -5.59 -19.15 -13.86
CA ASP A 56 -6.87 -18.65 -13.34
C ASP A 56 -6.88 -18.60 -11.80
N PHE A 57 -6.30 -19.62 -11.15
CA PHE A 57 -6.15 -19.63 -9.69
C PHE A 57 -5.24 -18.48 -9.21
N LEU A 58 -4.05 -18.30 -9.79
CA LEU A 58 -3.11 -17.26 -9.41
C LEU A 58 -3.67 -15.85 -9.65
N VAL A 59 -4.28 -15.60 -10.80
CA VAL A 59 -4.93 -14.33 -11.11
C VAL A 59 -6.07 -14.04 -10.13
N SER A 60 -6.87 -15.05 -9.78
CA SER A 60 -7.94 -14.90 -8.80
C SER A 60 -7.40 -14.60 -7.40
N LEU A 61 -6.32 -15.26 -6.98
CA LEU A 61 -5.67 -15.06 -5.69
C LEU A 61 -5.07 -13.65 -5.59
N ILE A 62 -4.38 -13.20 -6.65
CA ILE A 62 -3.81 -11.85 -6.70
C ILE A 62 -4.91 -10.80 -6.59
N ASN A 63 -5.98 -10.92 -7.39
CA ASN A 63 -7.05 -9.92 -7.39
C ASN A 63 -7.86 -9.92 -6.08
N LYS A 64 -8.13 -11.08 -5.49
CA LYS A 64 -9.02 -11.19 -4.31
C LYS A 64 -8.29 -11.05 -2.97
N LYS A 65 -7.00 -11.41 -2.88
CA LYS A 65 -6.23 -11.42 -1.62
C LYS A 65 -5.08 -10.43 -1.64
N VAL A 66 -4.19 -10.57 -2.61
CA VAL A 66 -2.92 -9.83 -2.62
C VAL A 66 -3.16 -8.34 -2.83
N LEU A 67 -4.00 -7.95 -3.80
CA LEU A 67 -4.27 -6.54 -4.08
C LEU A 67 -4.84 -5.78 -2.87
N PRO A 68 -5.93 -6.24 -2.21
CA PRO A 68 -6.43 -5.59 -1.00
C PRO A 68 -5.35 -5.41 0.09
N ILE A 69 -4.55 -6.46 0.34
CA ILE A 69 -3.46 -6.41 1.34
C ILE A 69 -2.42 -5.35 0.95
N LEU A 70 -2.03 -5.30 -0.33
CA LEU A 70 -1.08 -4.31 -0.82
C LEU A 70 -1.60 -2.88 -0.68
N TYR A 71 -2.90 -2.63 -0.92
CA TYR A 71 -3.49 -1.30 -0.72
C TYR A 71 -3.48 -0.89 0.76
N VAL A 72 -3.83 -1.78 1.68
CA VAL A 72 -3.76 -1.51 3.12
C VAL A 72 -2.31 -1.24 3.54
N ALA A 73 -1.35 -2.02 3.02
CA ALA A 73 0.06 -1.79 3.26
C ALA A 73 0.55 -0.45 2.71
N ALA A 74 0.09 -0.04 1.52
CA ALA A 74 0.44 1.26 0.95
C ALA A 74 -0.01 2.42 1.86
N VAL A 75 -1.24 2.34 2.39
CA VAL A 75 -1.73 3.34 3.35
C VAL A 75 -0.88 3.31 4.62
N TYR A 76 -0.63 2.14 5.19
CA TYR A 76 0.19 1.99 6.39
C TYR A 76 1.58 2.61 6.24
N ILE A 77 2.28 2.31 5.14
CA ILE A 77 3.61 2.85 4.84
C ILE A 77 3.54 4.36 4.62
N SER A 78 2.51 4.85 3.94
CA SER A 78 2.38 6.29 3.64
C SER A 78 2.25 7.17 4.88
N ILE A 79 1.73 6.63 5.98
CA ILE A 79 1.53 7.42 7.21
C ILE A 79 2.63 7.19 8.25
N GLN A 80 3.54 6.24 8.05
CA GLN A 80 4.61 5.93 9.02
C GLN A 80 5.61 7.07 9.20
N ASN A 81 5.78 7.91 8.19
CA ASN A 81 6.66 9.08 8.28
C ASN A 81 6.03 10.23 9.08
N LEU A 82 4.75 10.13 9.46
CA LEU A 82 4.07 11.10 10.29
C LEU A 82 4.20 10.71 11.77
N SER A 83 4.75 11.62 12.56
CA SER A 83 4.68 11.61 14.02
C SER A 83 3.23 11.77 14.45
N MET A 84 2.73 10.81 15.23
CA MET A 84 1.39 10.84 15.79
C MET A 84 1.47 10.71 17.30
N ASN A 85 0.45 11.23 18.00
CA ASN A 85 0.38 11.02 19.44
C ASN A 85 0.24 9.51 19.76
N PRO A 86 0.71 9.05 20.94
CA PRO A 86 0.69 7.62 21.27
C PRO A 86 -0.70 6.94 21.18
N PRO A 87 -1.81 7.59 21.58
CA PRO A 87 -3.15 7.00 21.43
C PRO A 87 -3.55 6.75 19.97
N LEU A 88 -3.34 7.72 19.08
CA LEU A 88 -3.67 7.58 17.64
C LEU A 88 -2.80 6.50 16.99
N LEU A 89 -1.50 6.48 17.31
CA LEU A 89 -0.59 5.46 16.80
C LEU A 89 -1.05 4.05 17.17
N ARG A 90 -1.43 3.82 18.44
CA ARG A 90 -1.95 2.52 18.90
C ARG A 90 -3.26 2.16 18.21
N ALA A 91 -4.19 3.10 18.09
CA ALA A 91 -5.47 2.87 17.42
C ALA A 91 -5.27 2.45 15.95
N LEU A 92 -4.37 3.14 15.23
CA LEU A 92 -4.02 2.80 13.86
C LEU A 92 -3.33 1.44 13.77
N GLN A 93 -2.34 1.15 14.62
CA GLN A 93 -1.69 -0.15 14.65
C GLN A 93 -2.68 -1.30 14.83
N VAL A 94 -3.62 -1.18 15.77
CA VAL A 94 -4.68 -2.16 15.97
C VAL A 94 -5.57 -2.26 14.73
N ALA A 95 -6.01 -1.13 14.17
CA ALA A 95 -6.86 -1.11 12.98
C ALA A 95 -6.17 -1.80 11.78
N PHE A 96 -4.91 -1.47 11.48
CA PHE A 96 -4.14 -2.12 10.42
C PHE A 96 -3.93 -3.60 10.70
N SER A 97 -3.57 -3.97 11.93
CA SER A 97 -3.40 -5.39 12.29
C SER A 97 -4.68 -6.18 12.06
N VAL A 98 -5.83 -5.66 12.49
CA VAL A 98 -7.15 -6.29 12.25
C VAL A 98 -7.45 -6.39 10.76
N MET A 99 -7.24 -5.31 9.99
CA MET A 99 -7.44 -5.33 8.53
C MET A 99 -6.55 -6.38 7.86
N PHE A 100 -5.26 -6.43 8.21
CA PHE A 100 -4.33 -7.42 7.67
C PHE A 100 -4.74 -8.84 8.01
N THR A 101 -5.11 -9.12 9.26
CA THR A 101 -5.55 -10.46 9.67
C THR A 101 -6.82 -10.87 8.93
N ILE A 102 -7.82 -9.99 8.83
CA ILE A 102 -9.06 -10.28 8.11
C ILE A 102 -8.78 -10.55 6.64
N LEU A 103 -7.98 -9.71 5.97
CA LEU A 103 -7.66 -9.88 4.55
C LEU A 103 -6.75 -11.08 4.26
N ALA A 104 -5.89 -11.47 5.21
CA ALA A 104 -5.03 -12.64 5.09
C ALA A 104 -5.84 -13.94 5.22
N VAL A 105 -6.73 -14.02 6.21
CA VAL A 105 -7.51 -15.23 6.51
C VAL A 105 -8.67 -15.40 5.54
N LYS A 106 -9.41 -14.32 5.25
CA LYS A 106 -10.69 -14.34 4.53
C LYS A 106 -10.51 -14.19 3.05
#